data_AF-A0AAD8F7N0-F1
#
_entry.id   AF-A0AAD8F7N0-F1
#
_cell.length_a   1.000
_cell.length_b   1.000
_cell.length_c   1.000
_cell.angle_alpha   90.00
_cell.angle_beta   90.00
_cell.angle_gamma   90.00
#
_symmetry.space_group_name_H-M   'P 1'
#
loop_
_entity.id
_entity.type
_entity.pdbx_description
1 polymer ?
#
loop_
_entity_poly.entity_id
_entity_poly.type
_entity_poly.pdbx_seq_one_letter_code
_entity_poly.pdbx_strand_id
1 'polypeptide(L)'
;MADDIHDYKPLSGPLLLGFFITLILALNASSREQAALLREAYQDSNESVLLIFTALVTLFQIWATLSLLSVETVRGDLPNKEALVIIVFCHAGNLFLHDYLASLGSLETSLCMAFFQPLLTLLALWLVTSVIPRWPTLVSTMAIGIGCTFMSIKSSTVLSSDRTSLICALSAFALILRNIVLRHLISSEHVKFKLRDKRSIGAATLASILVLMIMFFQVSSILQVPVLCGFVTCSLSAILAYVTVQMLKSYSLVVLSLFQVWALLVEAVIITPSDHRPDIFAIIIAIVFIVFGHYVFMKDYHEHHNSTSSALIPTHAQKPVNTHEQYTRIEFLMFTCLVLGVIFYVFQPRVSQRDLQTLSYVGLDKIIRRLLTFEPVDLSSIDDEQAHPHQLP
;
A
#
# COMPACT_ATOMS: atom_id res chain seq x y z
N MET A 1 47.20 0.01 -2.00
CA MET A 1 46.24 -1.11 -2.09
C MET A 1 45.00 -0.55 -2.75
N ALA A 2 44.76 -0.96 -3.99
CA ALA A 2 43.61 -0.57 -4.77
C ALA A 2 42.44 -1.47 -4.33
N ASP A 3 41.48 -0.90 -3.62
CA ASP A 3 40.20 -1.55 -3.41
C ASP A 3 39.30 -1.23 -4.62
N ASP A 4 39.05 -2.26 -5.41
CA ASP A 4 38.05 -2.30 -6.47
C ASP A 4 36.66 -2.04 -5.88
N ILE A 5 36.25 -0.77 -5.85
CA ILE A 5 34.85 -0.39 -5.71
C ILE A 5 34.20 -0.69 -7.07
N HIS A 6 33.73 -1.92 -7.23
CA HIS A 6 32.69 -2.24 -8.21
C HIS A 6 31.38 -1.59 -7.76
N ASP A 7 31.31 -0.26 -7.89
CA ASP A 7 30.03 0.43 -8.05
C ASP A 7 29.45 -0.07 -9.36
N TYR A 8 28.54 -1.06 -9.26
CA TYR A 8 27.74 -1.50 -10.38
C TYR A 8 27.19 -0.24 -11.07
N LYS A 9 27.49 -0.08 -12.37
CA LYS A 9 26.95 1.02 -13.19
C LYS A 9 25.45 1.14 -12.89
N PRO A 10 24.95 2.32 -12.50
CA PRO A 10 23.53 2.47 -12.24
C PRO A 10 22.78 2.03 -13.51
N LEU A 11 21.81 1.13 -13.36
CA LEU A 11 20.85 0.84 -14.44
C LEU A 11 20.38 2.19 -14.99
N SER A 12 20.37 2.36 -16.32
CA SER A 12 19.84 3.59 -16.92
C SER A 12 18.46 3.89 -16.33
N GLY A 13 18.18 5.14 -15.97
CA GLY A 13 16.96 5.54 -15.26
C GLY A 13 15.65 4.89 -15.76
N PRO A 14 15.42 4.78 -17.08
CA PRO A 14 14.24 4.09 -17.64
C PRO A 14 14.19 2.58 -17.36
N LEU A 15 15.33 1.88 -17.39
CA LEU A 15 15.40 0.45 -17.06
C LEU A 15 15.11 0.21 -15.58
N LEU A 16 15.64 1.05 -14.69
CA LEU A 16 15.35 0.96 -13.26
C LEU A 16 13.86 1.17 -12.97
N LEU A 17 13.24 2.13 -13.67
CA LEU A 17 11.81 2.39 -13.59
C LEU A 17 10.97 1.21 -14.10
N GLY A 18 11.28 0.68 -15.28
CA GLY A 18 10.57 -0.48 -15.84
C GLY A 18 10.67 -1.69 -14.93
N PHE A 19 11.85 -1.93 -14.35
CA PHE A 19 12.06 -3.00 -13.37
C PHE A 19 11.26 -2.77 -12.08
N PHE A 20 11.21 -1.53 -11.58
CA PHE A 20 10.41 -1.15 -10.41
C PHE A 20 8.91 -1.42 -10.62
N ILE A 21 8.34 -0.97 -11.74
CA ILE A 21 6.93 -1.22 -12.09
C ILE A 21 6.66 -2.73 -12.20
N THR A 22 7.53 -3.46 -12.89
CA THR A 22 7.37 -4.92 -13.09
C THR A 22 7.41 -5.67 -11.76
N LEU A 23 8.29 -5.28 -10.83
CA LEU A 23 8.37 -5.89 -9.51
C LEU A 23 7.13 -5.61 -8.66
N ILE A 24 6.55 -4.41 -8.72
CA ILE A 24 5.28 -4.11 -8.04
C ILE A 24 4.18 -5.02 -8.56
N LEU A 25 4.04 -5.12 -9.89
CA LEU A 25 3.04 -5.98 -10.53
C LEU A 25 3.21 -7.44 -10.14
N ALA A 26 4.45 -7.95 -10.18
CA ALA A 26 4.76 -9.32 -9.82
C ALA A 26 4.48 -9.61 -8.33
N LEU A 27 4.84 -8.69 -7.44
CA LEU A 27 4.59 -8.84 -6.00
C LEU A 27 3.09 -8.85 -5.70
N ASN A 28 2.32 -7.95 -6.32
CA ASN A 28 0.87 -7.87 -6.12
C ASN A 28 0.17 -9.12 -6.67
N ALA A 29 0.57 -9.62 -7.84
CA ALA A 29 0.07 -10.88 -8.39
C ALA A 29 0.39 -12.08 -7.47
N SER A 30 1.63 -12.18 -6.99
CA SER A 30 2.07 -13.26 -6.08
C SER A 30 1.31 -13.22 -4.75
N SER A 31 1.12 -12.05 -4.17
CA SER A 31 0.39 -11.86 -2.90
C SER A 31 -1.10 -12.26 -3.04
N ARG A 32 -1.74 -11.92 -4.16
CA ARG A 32 -3.12 -12.34 -4.46
C ARG A 32 -3.26 -13.83 -4.65
N GLU A 33 -2.41 -14.42 -5.49
CA GLU A 33 -2.42 -15.86 -5.76
C GLU A 33 -2.24 -16.64 -4.46
N GLN A 34 -1.27 -16.25 -3.65
CA GLN A 34 -1.01 -16.82 -2.34
C GLN A 34 -2.26 -16.76 -1.43
N ALA A 35 -2.96 -15.63 -1.40
CA ALA A 35 -4.13 -15.47 -0.56
C ALA A 35 -5.35 -16.26 -1.07
N ALA A 36 -5.55 -16.32 -2.39
CA ALA A 36 -6.59 -17.12 -3.03
C ALA A 36 -6.40 -18.62 -2.74
N LEU A 37 -5.19 -19.14 -2.93
CA LEU A 37 -4.87 -20.54 -2.66
C LEU A 37 -5.05 -20.91 -1.17
N LEU A 38 -4.72 -19.99 -0.25
CA LEU A 38 -4.92 -20.23 1.18
C LEU A 38 -6.41 -20.26 1.56
N ARG A 39 -7.24 -19.44 0.92
CA ARG A 39 -8.69 -19.44 1.12
C ARG A 39 -9.33 -20.72 0.61
N GLU A 40 -8.93 -21.16 -0.57
CA GLU A 40 -9.37 -22.43 -1.16
C GLU A 40 -9.03 -23.62 -0.24
N ALA A 41 -7.82 -23.63 0.32
CA ALA A 41 -7.36 -24.67 1.25
C ALA A 41 -8.20 -24.79 2.53
N TYR A 42 -8.81 -23.68 3.00
CA TYR A 42 -9.53 -23.60 4.28
C TYR A 42 -11.01 -23.25 4.16
N GLN A 43 -11.59 -23.34 2.96
CA GLN A 43 -13.02 -23.14 2.71
C GLN A 43 -13.58 -21.85 3.35
N ASP A 44 -12.90 -20.71 3.15
CA ASP A 44 -13.31 -19.35 3.58
C ASP A 44 -13.70 -19.12 5.05
N SER A 45 -13.65 -20.15 5.92
CA SER A 45 -14.29 -20.13 7.25
C SER A 45 -13.34 -19.85 8.41
N ASN A 46 -12.01 -19.79 8.17
CA ASN A 46 -11.01 -19.68 9.24
C ASN A 46 -10.09 -18.46 9.09
N GLU A 47 -10.65 -17.27 9.31
CA GLU A 47 -9.92 -15.98 9.26
C GLU A 47 -8.65 -15.95 10.14
N SER A 48 -8.65 -16.67 11.26
CA SER A 48 -7.50 -16.75 12.17
C SER A 48 -6.28 -17.37 11.51
N VAL A 49 -6.46 -18.40 10.68
CA VAL A 49 -5.36 -19.08 9.98
C VAL A 49 -4.78 -18.17 8.89
N LEU A 50 -5.64 -17.46 8.17
CA LEU A 50 -5.25 -16.46 7.18
C LEU A 50 -4.41 -15.35 7.83
N LEU A 51 -4.85 -14.80 8.96
CA LEU A 51 -4.10 -13.77 9.70
C LEU A 51 -2.74 -14.27 10.19
N ILE A 52 -2.66 -15.47 10.75
CA ILE A 52 -1.40 -16.06 11.21
C ILE A 52 -0.45 -16.28 10.02
N PHE A 53 -0.96 -16.80 8.91
CA PHE A 53 -0.15 -17.03 7.70
C PHE A 53 0.38 -15.71 7.12
N THR A 54 -0.46 -14.69 6.99
CA THR A 54 -0.06 -13.35 6.53
C THR A 54 0.98 -12.73 7.47
N ALA A 55 0.83 -12.90 8.79
CA ALA A 55 1.82 -12.43 9.77
C ALA A 55 3.17 -13.15 9.62
N LEU A 56 3.17 -14.47 9.44
CA LEU A 56 4.40 -15.25 9.23
C LEU A 56 5.11 -14.83 7.94
N VAL A 57 4.37 -14.68 6.84
CA VAL A 57 4.89 -14.23 5.55
C VAL A 57 5.49 -12.82 5.67
N THR A 58 4.84 -11.93 6.41
CA THR A 58 5.37 -10.58 6.71
C THR A 58 6.71 -10.65 7.44
N LEU A 59 6.83 -11.51 8.45
CA LEU A 59 8.09 -11.70 9.19
C LEU A 59 9.21 -12.23 8.27
N PHE A 60 8.89 -13.18 7.39
CA PHE A 60 9.85 -13.68 6.40
C PHE A 60 10.25 -12.63 5.36
N GLN A 61 9.33 -11.76 4.91
CA GLN A 61 9.65 -10.63 4.03
C GLN A 61 10.61 -9.63 4.70
N ILE A 62 10.40 -9.31 5.98
CA ILE A 62 11.32 -8.44 6.75
C ILE A 62 12.68 -9.11 6.88
N TRP A 63 12.71 -10.39 7.25
CA TRP A 63 13.96 -11.15 7.38
C TRP A 63 14.72 -11.22 6.05
N ALA A 64 14.03 -11.45 4.92
CA ALA A 64 14.63 -11.47 3.60
C ALA A 64 15.23 -10.10 3.23
N THR A 65 14.51 -9.02 3.53
CA THR A 65 14.98 -7.64 3.31
C THR A 65 16.22 -7.32 4.14
N LEU A 66 16.23 -7.67 5.43
CA LEU A 66 17.37 -7.48 6.33
C LEU A 66 18.59 -8.32 5.95
N SER A 67 18.35 -9.49 5.34
CA SER A 67 19.39 -10.40 4.84
C SER A 67 19.99 -9.90 3.53
N LEU A 68 19.22 -9.14 2.75
CA LEU A 68 19.67 -8.57 1.47
C LEU A 68 20.39 -7.23 1.66
N LEU A 69 19.91 -6.37 2.56
CA LEU A 69 20.39 -4.99 2.73
C LEU A 69 21.37 -4.82 3.90
N SER A 70 22.45 -4.09 3.66
CA SER A 70 23.32 -3.48 4.69
C SER A 70 23.03 -1.99 4.77
N VAL A 71 23.06 -1.44 5.99
CA VAL A 71 22.86 -0.01 6.26
C VAL A 71 24.06 0.50 7.04
N GLU A 72 24.80 1.42 6.44
CA GLU A 72 26.05 1.97 6.99
C GLU A 72 26.03 3.49 6.88
N THR A 73 26.49 4.21 7.91
CA THR A 73 26.78 5.64 7.76
C THR A 73 28.11 5.84 7.02
N VAL A 74 28.37 7.07 6.52
CA VAL A 74 29.66 7.40 5.88
C VAL A 74 30.86 7.14 6.80
N ARG A 75 30.66 7.23 8.11
CA ARG A 75 31.68 7.01 9.14
C ARG A 75 31.83 5.55 9.56
N GLY A 76 30.98 4.65 9.06
CA GLY A 76 30.94 3.24 9.47
C GLY A 76 30.16 2.98 10.76
N ASP A 77 29.59 4.01 11.39
CA ASP A 77 28.72 3.89 12.55
C ASP A 77 27.33 3.38 12.15
N LEU A 78 26.60 2.83 13.13
CA LEU A 78 25.19 2.51 12.99
C LEU A 78 24.36 3.81 12.80
N PRO A 79 23.39 3.81 11.88
CA PRO A 79 22.51 4.97 11.67
C PRO A 79 21.59 5.18 12.87
N ASN A 80 20.87 6.31 12.89
CA ASN A 80 19.96 6.64 13.98
C ASN A 80 18.97 5.49 14.26
N LYS A 81 18.98 5.00 15.51
CA LYS A 81 18.16 3.88 15.96
C LYS A 81 16.66 4.18 15.84
N GLU A 82 16.24 5.41 16.14
CA GLU A 82 14.84 5.85 16.03
C GLU A 82 14.34 5.71 14.59
N ALA A 83 15.12 6.20 13.63
CA ALA A 83 14.80 6.12 12.21
C ALA A 83 14.69 4.66 11.72
N LEU A 84 15.59 3.78 12.16
CA LEU A 84 15.55 2.35 11.83
C LEU A 84 14.29 1.67 12.38
N VAL A 85 13.91 1.98 13.63
CA VAL A 85 12.69 1.42 14.24
C VAL A 85 11.45 1.88 13.47
N ILE A 86 11.37 3.16 13.12
CA ILE A 86 10.26 3.70 12.31
C ILE A 86 10.18 2.98 10.96
N ILE A 87 11.32 2.81 10.26
CA ILE A 87 11.36 2.10 8.98
C ILE A 87 10.85 0.67 9.12
N VAL A 88 11.36 -0.09 10.09
CA VAL A 88 10.98 -1.50 10.28
C VAL A 88 9.49 -1.60 10.63
N PHE A 89 9.00 -0.77 11.55
CA PHE A 89 7.59 -0.79 11.94
C PHE A 89 6.66 -0.42 10.78
N CYS A 90 6.96 0.67 10.07
CA CYS A 90 6.17 1.11 8.93
C CYS A 90 6.23 0.10 7.77
N HIS A 91 7.39 -0.52 7.53
CA HIS A 91 7.53 -1.54 6.51
C HIS A 91 6.74 -2.79 6.87
N ALA A 92 6.87 -3.29 8.10
CA ALA A 92 6.12 -4.45 8.60
C ALA A 92 4.60 -4.21 8.54
N GLY A 93 4.15 -3.05 9.02
CA GLY A 93 2.74 -2.66 8.99
C GLY A 93 2.21 -2.57 7.55
N ASN A 94 2.96 -1.96 6.65
CA ASN A 94 2.56 -1.90 5.24
C ASN A 94 2.46 -3.30 4.61
N LEU A 95 3.47 -4.15 4.78
CA LEU A 95 3.48 -5.50 4.19
C LEU A 95 2.30 -6.34 4.71
N PHE A 96 2.09 -6.34 6.03
CA PHE A 96 0.98 -7.08 6.64
C PHE A 96 -0.37 -6.59 6.14
N LEU A 97 -0.62 -5.28 6.18
CA LEU A 97 -1.90 -4.70 5.76
C LEU A 97 -2.12 -4.89 4.26
N HIS A 98 -1.09 -4.78 3.43
CA HIS A 98 -1.16 -5.01 2.00
C HIS A 98 -1.52 -6.47 1.67
N ASP A 99 -0.81 -7.44 2.26
CA ASP A 99 -1.10 -8.86 2.03
C ASP A 99 -2.45 -9.27 2.62
N TYR A 100 -2.87 -8.66 3.73
CA TYR A 100 -4.22 -8.84 4.26
C TYR A 100 -5.29 -8.24 3.32
N LEU A 101 -5.07 -7.07 2.73
CA LEU A 101 -5.96 -6.50 1.71
C LEU A 101 -6.04 -7.38 0.46
N ALA A 102 -4.91 -7.90 -0.01
CA ALA A 102 -4.86 -8.83 -1.13
C ALA A 102 -5.71 -10.06 -0.85
N SER A 103 -5.75 -10.52 0.40
CA SER A 103 -6.65 -11.59 0.81
C SER A 103 -8.11 -11.21 0.69
N LEU A 104 -8.54 -10.00 1.09
CA LEU A 104 -9.96 -9.61 1.13
C LEU A 104 -10.66 -9.64 -0.24
N GLY A 105 -9.92 -9.63 -1.36
CA GLY A 105 -10.47 -9.78 -2.72
C GLY A 105 -11.19 -8.55 -3.27
N SER A 106 -11.43 -7.51 -2.46
CA SER A 106 -12.05 -6.25 -2.90
C SER A 106 -11.02 -5.30 -3.51
N LEU A 107 -10.71 -5.52 -4.78
CA LEU A 107 -9.75 -4.72 -5.55
C LEU A 107 -10.14 -3.24 -5.61
N GLU A 108 -11.43 -2.96 -5.77
CA GLU A 108 -11.98 -1.67 -6.16
C GLU A 108 -11.77 -0.57 -5.11
N THR A 109 -11.90 -0.92 -3.82
CA THR A 109 -11.64 -0.03 -2.67
C THR A 109 -10.15 0.16 -2.41
N SER A 110 -9.33 -0.86 -2.70
CA SER A 110 -7.87 -0.76 -2.56
C SER A 110 -7.24 0.20 -3.59
N LEU A 111 -7.83 0.28 -4.78
CA LEU A 111 -7.33 1.11 -5.87
C LEU A 111 -7.54 2.61 -5.61
N CYS A 112 -8.72 3.00 -5.10
CA CYS A 112 -9.07 4.42 -4.90
C CYS A 112 -8.08 5.15 -3.97
N MET A 113 -7.78 4.59 -2.80
CA MET A 113 -6.81 5.18 -1.86
C MET A 113 -5.37 5.12 -2.37
N ALA A 114 -5.02 4.06 -3.10
CA ALA A 114 -3.71 3.91 -3.71
C ALA A 114 -3.47 4.95 -4.84
N PHE A 115 -4.52 5.41 -5.52
CA PHE A 115 -4.41 6.48 -6.52
C PHE A 115 -4.21 7.88 -5.93
N PHE A 116 -4.67 8.13 -4.70
CA PHE A 116 -4.38 9.37 -3.98
C PHE A 116 -3.00 9.37 -3.30
N GLN A 117 -2.22 8.28 -3.41
CA GLN A 117 -0.93 8.16 -2.76
C GLN A 117 0.06 9.31 -3.08
N PRO A 118 0.13 9.87 -4.31
CA PRO A 118 0.97 11.05 -4.56
C PRO A 118 0.55 12.29 -3.76
N LEU A 119 -0.77 12.53 -3.66
CA LEU A 119 -1.31 13.64 -2.86
C LEU A 119 -1.05 13.41 -1.36
N LEU A 120 -1.30 12.20 -0.87
CA LEU A 120 -1.02 11.83 0.52
C LEU A 120 0.47 11.95 0.86
N THR A 121 1.35 11.56 -0.07
CA THR A 121 2.80 11.75 0.07
C THR A 121 3.15 13.23 0.21
N LEU A 122 2.54 14.09 -0.61
CA LEU A 122 2.78 15.52 -0.60
C LEU A 122 2.31 16.17 0.71
N LEU A 123 1.12 15.79 1.20
CA LEU A 123 0.56 16.28 2.46
C LEU A 123 1.37 15.78 3.67
N ALA A 124 1.77 14.51 3.69
CA ALA A 124 2.62 13.97 4.75
C ALA A 124 3.99 14.68 4.78
N LEU A 125 4.58 14.94 3.61
CA LEU A 125 5.83 15.68 3.50
C LEU A 125 5.68 17.12 4.01
N TRP A 126 4.56 17.78 3.71
CA TRP A 126 4.24 19.10 4.25
C TRP A 126 4.15 19.09 5.77
N LEU A 127 3.46 18.12 6.37
CA LEU A 127 3.33 18.01 7.83
C LEU A 127 4.68 17.75 8.51
N VAL A 128 5.50 16.87 7.95
CA VAL A 128 6.81 16.51 8.52
C VAL A 128 7.81 17.67 8.39
N THR A 129 7.91 18.27 7.20
CA THR A 129 8.95 19.27 6.90
C THR A 129 8.51 20.71 7.13
N SER A 130 7.21 20.95 7.37
CA SER A 130 6.56 22.27 7.36
C SER A 130 6.64 23.02 6.03
N VAL A 131 7.20 22.43 4.97
CA VAL A 131 7.36 23.13 3.70
C VAL A 131 6.10 23.00 2.85
N ILE A 132 5.57 24.15 2.44
CA ILE A 132 4.30 24.20 1.71
C ILE A 132 4.51 23.67 0.28
N PRO A 133 3.65 22.75 -0.18
CA PRO A 133 3.71 22.26 -1.55
C PRO A 133 3.29 23.35 -2.53
N ARG A 134 3.87 23.32 -3.72
CA ARG A 134 3.52 24.28 -4.77
C ARG A 134 2.12 23.99 -5.32
N TRP A 135 1.39 25.04 -5.68
CA TRP A 135 0.07 24.90 -6.27
C TRP A 135 0.03 24.03 -7.54
N PRO A 136 0.96 24.14 -8.51
CA PRO A 136 1.00 23.23 -9.66
C PRO A 136 1.20 21.76 -9.24
N THR A 137 2.09 21.50 -8.28
CA THR A 137 2.31 20.16 -7.73
C THR A 137 1.04 19.62 -7.04
N LEU A 138 0.37 20.45 -6.25
CA LEU A 138 -0.87 20.07 -5.57
C LEU A 138 -2.00 19.76 -6.57
N VAL A 139 -2.25 20.66 -7.53
CA VAL A 139 -3.28 20.49 -8.55
C VAL A 139 -3.00 19.26 -9.41
N SER A 140 -1.74 19.02 -9.79
CA SER A 140 -1.37 17.84 -10.59
C SER A 140 -1.66 16.52 -9.86
N THR A 141 -1.28 16.42 -8.58
CA THR A 141 -1.53 15.21 -7.78
C THR A 141 -3.01 15.01 -7.46
N MET A 142 -3.77 16.09 -7.27
CA MET A 142 -5.24 16.04 -7.17
C MET A 142 -5.90 15.58 -8.46
N ALA A 143 -5.47 16.10 -9.62
CA ALA A 143 -6.01 15.70 -10.92
C ALA A 143 -5.81 14.21 -11.19
N ILE A 144 -4.64 13.67 -10.85
CA ILE A 144 -4.35 12.23 -10.93
C ILE A 144 -5.32 11.43 -10.06
N GLY A 145 -5.44 11.78 -8.78
CA GLY A 145 -6.35 11.09 -7.85
C GLY A 145 -7.80 11.10 -8.32
N ILE A 146 -8.31 12.28 -8.75
CA ILE A 146 -9.66 12.43 -9.29
C ILE A 146 -9.85 11.57 -10.54
N GLY A 147 -8.91 11.62 -11.49
CA GLY A 147 -8.97 10.82 -12.71
C GLY A 147 -9.12 9.32 -12.42
N CYS A 148 -8.34 8.82 -11.46
CA CYS A 148 -8.40 7.41 -11.12
C CYS A 148 -9.62 7.03 -10.26
N THR A 149 -10.23 7.96 -9.52
CA THR A 149 -11.49 7.65 -8.80
C THR A 149 -12.61 7.26 -9.76
N PHE A 150 -12.63 7.79 -10.99
CA PHE A 150 -13.59 7.39 -12.01
C PHE A 150 -13.50 5.90 -12.37
N MET A 151 -12.33 5.27 -12.23
CA MET A 151 -12.18 3.83 -12.41
C MET A 151 -12.86 3.02 -11.31
N SER A 152 -13.06 3.61 -10.13
CA SER A 152 -13.72 2.96 -9.00
C SER A 152 -15.24 3.20 -8.96
N ILE A 153 -15.77 4.31 -9.53
CA ILE A 153 -17.19 4.76 -9.38
C ILE A 153 -18.26 3.73 -9.80
N LYS A 154 -17.95 2.79 -10.71
CA LYS A 154 -18.93 1.76 -11.13
C LYS A 154 -19.17 0.68 -10.07
N SER A 155 -18.29 0.60 -9.08
CA SER A 155 -18.46 -0.26 -7.93
C SER A 155 -19.40 0.41 -6.93
N SER A 156 -20.57 -0.19 -6.71
CA SER A 156 -21.49 0.20 -5.63
C SER A 156 -20.88 0.14 -4.22
N THR A 157 -19.61 -0.30 -4.09
CA THR A 157 -18.85 -0.42 -2.84
C THR A 157 -17.96 0.79 -2.52
N VAL A 158 -17.86 1.81 -3.39
CA VAL A 158 -16.95 2.96 -3.17
C VAL A 158 -17.37 3.85 -1.98
N LEU A 159 -18.64 3.77 -1.55
CA LEU A 159 -19.20 4.60 -0.47
C LEU A 159 -19.62 3.80 0.77
N SER A 160 -19.49 2.46 0.76
CA SER A 160 -19.62 1.70 2.00
C SER A 160 -18.36 1.94 2.85
N SER A 161 -18.55 2.47 4.06
CA SER A 161 -17.49 2.66 5.07
C SER A 161 -16.97 1.31 5.55
N ASP A 162 -16.26 0.59 4.68
CA ASP A 162 -15.81 -0.76 4.91
C ASP A 162 -14.41 -0.77 5.49
N ARG A 163 -14.13 -1.78 6.34
CA ARG A 163 -12.82 -2.03 6.96
C ARG A 163 -11.67 -1.96 5.95
N THR A 164 -11.92 -2.38 4.71
CA THR A 164 -10.93 -2.36 3.62
C THR A 164 -10.42 -0.96 3.30
N SER A 165 -11.30 0.05 3.30
CA SER A 165 -10.90 1.44 3.00
C SER A 165 -9.92 1.99 4.05
N LEU A 166 -10.21 1.72 5.33
CA LEU A 166 -9.34 2.06 6.47
C LEU A 166 -8.00 1.32 6.39
N ILE A 167 -8.03 0.00 6.14
CA ILE A 167 -6.81 -0.81 6.04
C ILE A 167 -5.94 -0.34 4.86
N CYS A 168 -6.56 0.04 3.73
CA CYS A 168 -5.85 0.60 2.59
C CYS A 168 -5.22 1.96 2.91
N ALA A 169 -5.96 2.85 3.59
CA ALA A 169 -5.42 4.12 4.06
C ALA A 169 -4.22 3.93 5.00
N LEU A 170 -4.32 3.00 5.96
CA LEU A 170 -3.24 2.68 6.90
C LEU A 170 -2.01 2.07 6.19
N SER A 171 -2.23 1.17 5.22
CA SER A 171 -1.15 0.61 4.40
C SER A 171 -0.42 1.69 3.61
N ALA A 172 -1.17 2.53 2.88
CA ALA A 172 -0.60 3.64 2.11
C ALA A 172 0.18 4.60 3.01
N PHE A 173 -0.36 4.93 4.18
CA PHE A 173 0.30 5.82 5.13
C PHE A 173 1.61 5.23 5.69
N ALA A 174 1.59 3.95 6.07
CA ALA A 174 2.79 3.25 6.52
C ALA A 174 3.88 3.25 5.44
N LEU A 175 3.52 3.02 4.17
CA LEU A 175 4.46 3.09 3.04
C LEU A 175 5.03 4.52 2.86
N ILE A 176 4.18 5.54 2.94
CA ILE A 176 4.59 6.95 2.80
C ILE A 176 5.60 7.33 3.89
N LEU A 177 5.29 7.05 5.16
CA LEU A 177 6.17 7.37 6.28
C LEU A 177 7.51 6.64 6.18
N ARG A 178 7.50 5.35 5.82
CA ARG A 178 8.73 4.57 5.56
C ARG A 178 9.60 5.28 4.52
N ASN A 179 9.00 5.71 3.41
CA ASN A 179 9.74 6.34 2.33
C ASN A 179 10.28 7.72 2.72
N ILE A 180 9.53 8.52 3.49
CA ILE A 180 9.99 9.81 4.04
C ILE A 180 11.26 9.61 4.88
N VAL A 181 11.23 8.67 5.83
CA VAL A 181 12.40 8.38 6.70
C VAL A 181 13.58 7.85 5.89
N LEU A 182 13.36 6.90 4.97
CA LEU A 182 14.42 6.38 4.09
C LEU A 182 15.08 7.50 3.27
N ARG A 183 14.28 8.40 2.68
CA ARG A 183 14.81 9.53 1.92
C ARG A 183 15.56 10.51 2.83
N HIS A 184 15.09 10.75 4.05
CA HIS A 184 15.79 11.58 5.03
C HIS A 184 17.16 10.99 5.36
N LEU A 185 17.24 9.70 5.69
CA LEU A 185 18.51 9.00 5.96
C LEU A 185 19.49 9.08 4.78
N ILE A 186 19.01 8.88 3.54
CA ILE A 186 19.83 8.92 2.33
C ILE A 186 20.36 10.35 2.06
N SER A 187 19.48 11.35 2.13
CA SER A 187 19.79 12.70 1.65
C SER A 187 20.40 13.61 2.71
N SER A 188 19.95 13.51 3.96
CA SER A 188 20.32 14.43 5.05
C SER A 188 21.36 13.82 5.99
N GLU A 189 21.27 12.51 6.28
CA GLU A 189 22.22 11.81 7.15
C GLU A 189 23.30 11.03 6.36
N HIS A 190 23.26 11.08 5.03
CA HIS A 190 24.21 10.42 4.12
C HIS A 190 24.40 8.92 4.38
N VAL A 191 23.34 8.24 4.82
CA VAL A 191 23.35 6.79 5.05
C VAL A 191 23.41 6.05 3.73
N LYS A 192 24.36 5.12 3.62
CA LYS A 192 24.54 4.26 2.46
C LYS A 192 23.81 2.94 2.68
N PHE A 193 22.84 2.68 1.82
CA PHE A 193 22.19 1.38 1.68
C PHE A 193 22.86 0.60 0.55
N LYS A 194 23.42 -0.57 0.89
CA LYS A 194 24.14 -1.47 -0.02
C LYS A 194 23.56 -2.88 0.07
N LEU A 195 23.86 -3.71 -0.93
CA LEU A 195 23.66 -5.16 -0.80
C LEU A 195 24.68 -5.71 0.20
N ARG A 196 24.27 -6.68 1.02
CA ARG A 196 25.21 -7.43 1.86
C ARG A 196 26.19 -8.25 1.02
N ASP A 197 27.27 -8.68 1.65
CA ASP A 197 28.27 -9.54 1.03
C ASP A 197 27.64 -10.81 0.46
N LYS A 198 28.18 -11.27 -0.69
CA LYS A 198 27.73 -12.49 -1.38
C LYS A 198 27.65 -13.71 -0.46
N ARG A 199 28.54 -13.81 0.53
CA ARG A 199 28.54 -14.89 1.54
C ARG A 199 27.32 -14.80 2.47
N SER A 200 26.97 -13.60 2.93
CA SER A 200 25.79 -13.38 3.78
C SER A 200 24.51 -13.65 3.01
N ILE A 201 24.43 -13.18 1.76
CA ILE A 201 23.29 -13.45 0.87
C ILE A 201 23.19 -14.97 0.62
N GLY A 202 24.29 -15.64 0.26
CA GLY A 202 24.32 -17.08 0.03
C GLY A 202 23.92 -17.90 1.25
N ALA A 203 24.36 -17.50 2.45
CA ALA A 203 23.96 -18.14 3.72
C ALA A 203 22.46 -17.97 3.99
N ALA A 204 21.90 -16.78 3.76
CA ALA A 204 20.47 -16.53 3.89
C ALA A 204 19.67 -17.36 2.87
N THR A 205 20.09 -17.41 1.61
CA THR A 205 19.43 -18.24 0.59
C THR A 205 19.45 -19.73 0.97
N LEU A 206 20.58 -20.25 1.46
CA LEU A 206 20.68 -21.63 1.91
C LEU A 206 19.76 -21.91 3.11
N ALA A 207 19.67 -20.98 4.06
CA ALA A 207 18.74 -21.07 5.18
C ALA A 207 17.28 -21.07 4.70
N SER A 208 16.91 -20.21 3.73
CA SER A 208 15.57 -20.20 3.13
C SER A 208 15.24 -21.51 2.43
N ILE A 209 16.19 -22.10 1.69
CA ILE A 209 16.01 -23.40 1.03
C ILE A 209 15.79 -24.50 2.08
N LEU A 210 16.57 -24.49 3.17
CA LEU A 210 16.40 -25.46 4.25
C LEU A 210 15.02 -25.33 4.91
N VAL A 211 14.58 -24.11 5.21
CA VAL A 211 13.23 -23.87 5.76
C VAL A 211 12.16 -24.33 4.78
N LEU A 212 12.29 -24.01 3.49
CA LEU A 212 11.36 -24.46 2.45
C LEU A 212 11.31 -25.99 2.37
N MET A 213 12.45 -26.68 2.42
CA MET A 213 12.49 -28.14 2.42
C MET A 213 11.79 -28.72 3.66
N ILE A 214 12.08 -28.20 4.85
CA ILE A 214 11.41 -28.64 6.09
C ILE A 214 9.90 -28.45 5.96
N MET A 215 9.45 -27.29 5.51
CA MET A 215 8.03 -27.01 5.32
C MET A 215 7.42 -27.94 4.27
N PHE A 216 8.10 -28.19 3.15
CA PHE A 216 7.60 -29.08 2.10
C PHE A 216 7.36 -30.51 2.60
N PHE A 217 8.21 -31.03 3.50
CA PHE A 217 8.06 -32.37 4.07
C PHE A 217 7.12 -32.44 5.28
N GLN A 218 6.91 -31.35 6.01
CA GLN A 218 6.12 -31.33 7.26
C GLN A 218 4.70 -30.80 7.08
N VAL A 219 4.48 -29.97 6.07
CA VAL A 219 3.19 -29.31 5.82
C VAL A 219 2.31 -30.21 4.96
N SER A 220 1.00 -30.20 5.24
CA SER A 220 -0.01 -30.91 4.42
C SER A 220 0.14 -30.56 2.94
N SER A 221 -0.09 -31.55 2.05
CA SER A 221 0.00 -31.36 0.60
C SER A 221 -0.82 -30.18 0.08
N ILE A 222 -1.95 -29.89 0.73
CA ILE A 222 -2.85 -28.78 0.42
C ILE A 222 -2.18 -27.41 0.60
N LEU A 223 -1.23 -27.30 1.54
CA LEU A 223 -0.57 -26.04 1.89
C LEU A 223 0.80 -25.84 1.22
N GLN A 224 1.32 -26.85 0.51
CA GLN A 224 2.63 -26.76 -0.14
C GLN A 224 2.68 -25.63 -1.19
N VAL A 225 1.63 -25.48 -2.00
CA VAL A 225 1.56 -24.45 -3.05
C VAL A 225 1.44 -23.04 -2.47
N PRO A 226 0.52 -22.74 -1.52
CA PRO A 226 0.49 -21.44 -0.83
C PRO A 226 1.82 -21.06 -0.18
N VAL A 227 2.51 -22.03 0.43
CA VAL A 227 3.84 -21.81 1.06
C VAL A 227 4.88 -21.43 0.01
N LEU A 228 4.92 -22.14 -1.12
CA LEU A 228 5.86 -21.82 -2.22
C LEU A 228 5.62 -20.41 -2.77
N CYS A 229 4.36 -20.03 -2.99
CA CYS A 229 3.98 -18.66 -3.38
C CYS A 229 4.45 -17.65 -2.32
N GLY A 230 4.31 -17.96 -1.03
CA GLY A 230 4.84 -17.14 0.06
C GLY A 230 6.35 -16.87 -0.04
N PHE A 231 7.16 -17.88 -0.42
CA PHE A 231 8.60 -17.69 -0.63
C PHE A 231 8.92 -16.81 -1.84
N VAL A 232 8.13 -16.93 -2.92
CA VAL A 232 8.25 -16.05 -4.10
C VAL A 232 7.91 -14.61 -3.72
N THR A 233 6.80 -14.40 -2.99
CA THR A 233 6.41 -13.09 -2.42
C THR A 233 7.53 -12.51 -1.56
N CYS A 234 8.17 -13.32 -0.71
CA CYS A 234 9.31 -12.89 0.12
C CYS A 234 10.51 -12.41 -0.70
N SER A 235 10.85 -13.14 -1.76
CA SER A 235 11.97 -12.81 -2.63
C SER A 235 11.69 -11.52 -3.43
N LEU A 236 10.49 -11.40 -4.00
CA LEU A 236 10.06 -10.21 -4.73
C LEU A 236 10.02 -8.97 -3.82
N SER A 237 9.51 -9.10 -2.60
CA SER A 237 9.43 -8.02 -1.61
C SER A 237 10.81 -7.49 -1.23
N ALA A 238 11.79 -8.39 -0.96
CA ALA A 238 13.15 -7.99 -0.65
C ALA A 238 13.84 -7.25 -1.82
N ILE A 239 13.69 -7.77 -3.05
CA ILE A 239 14.23 -7.11 -4.25
C ILE A 239 13.56 -5.75 -4.48
N LEU A 240 12.23 -5.67 -4.33
CA LEU A 240 11.48 -4.42 -4.46
C LEU A 240 11.93 -3.39 -3.41
N ALA A 241 12.21 -3.81 -2.17
CA ALA A 241 12.75 -2.93 -1.13
C ALA A 241 14.10 -2.35 -1.55
N TYR A 242 15.01 -3.17 -2.09
CA TYR A 242 16.29 -2.70 -2.63
C TYR A 242 16.11 -1.71 -3.80
N VAL A 243 15.28 -2.05 -4.78
CA VAL A 243 15.02 -1.19 -5.95
C VAL A 243 14.37 0.12 -5.52
N THR A 244 13.46 0.09 -4.54
CA THR A 244 12.85 1.29 -3.97
C THR A 244 13.89 2.21 -3.38
N VAL A 245 14.86 1.68 -2.63
CA VAL A 245 15.97 2.46 -2.08
C VAL A 245 16.82 3.09 -3.20
N GLN A 246 17.09 2.38 -4.30
CA GLN A 246 17.82 2.95 -5.45
C GLN A 246 17.00 4.04 -6.16
N MET A 247 15.69 3.85 -6.30
CA MET A 247 14.78 4.88 -6.83
C MET A 247 14.76 6.12 -5.92
N LEU A 248 14.73 5.93 -4.60
CA LEU A 248 14.80 7.01 -3.61
C LEU A 248 16.15 7.72 -3.54
N LYS A 249 17.22 7.20 -4.16
CA LYS A 249 18.46 7.95 -4.36
C LYS A 249 18.37 8.86 -5.59
N SER A 250 17.64 8.43 -6.62
CA SER A 250 17.63 9.07 -7.94
C SER A 250 16.46 10.05 -8.14
N TYR A 251 15.31 9.77 -7.50
CA TYR A 251 14.05 10.49 -7.71
C TYR A 251 13.47 11.00 -6.39
N SER A 252 12.62 12.03 -6.45
CA SER A 252 11.91 12.53 -5.27
C SER A 252 10.83 11.54 -4.80
N LEU A 253 10.36 11.71 -3.56
CA LEU A 253 9.30 10.86 -2.99
C LEU A 253 8.01 10.92 -3.80
N VAL A 254 7.64 12.11 -4.25
CA VAL A 254 6.41 12.32 -5.04
C VAL A 254 6.57 11.68 -6.43
N VAL A 255 7.73 11.82 -7.07
CA VAL A 255 8.02 11.12 -8.34
C VAL A 255 7.90 9.60 -8.19
N LEU A 256 8.42 9.04 -7.09
CA LEU A 256 8.28 7.60 -6.83
C LEU A 256 6.80 7.18 -6.72
N SER A 257 5.99 7.93 -5.96
CA SER A 257 4.55 7.64 -5.83
C SER A 257 3.79 7.78 -7.15
N LEU A 258 4.22 8.69 -8.03
CA LEU A 258 3.65 8.88 -9.36
C LEU A 258 3.89 7.66 -10.26
N PHE A 259 5.09 7.08 -10.21
CA PHE A 259 5.37 5.81 -10.89
C PHE A 259 4.61 4.62 -10.30
N GLN A 260 4.31 4.67 -8.99
CA GLN A 260 3.48 3.67 -8.35
C GLN A 260 2.03 3.70 -8.86
N VAL A 261 1.48 4.88 -9.14
CA VAL A 261 0.17 5.03 -9.80
C VAL A 261 0.15 4.37 -11.18
N TRP A 262 1.23 4.48 -11.96
CA TRP A 262 1.33 3.77 -13.24
C TRP A 262 1.31 2.26 -13.07
N ALA A 263 2.01 1.72 -12.06
CA ALA A 263 1.96 0.29 -11.77
C ALA A 263 0.53 -0.17 -11.42
N LEU A 264 -0.19 0.60 -10.60
CA LEU A 264 -1.58 0.31 -10.23
C LEU A 264 -2.54 0.42 -11.42
N LEU A 265 -2.32 1.36 -12.34
CA LEU A 265 -3.09 1.46 -13.57
C LEU A 265 -2.89 0.20 -14.44
N VAL A 266 -1.64 -0.22 -14.62
CA VAL A 266 -1.32 -1.43 -15.40
C VAL A 266 -1.91 -2.68 -14.75
N GLU A 267 -1.88 -2.75 -13.42
CA GLU A 267 -2.51 -3.82 -12.66
C GLU A 267 -4.03 -3.87 -12.86
N ALA A 268 -4.70 -2.72 -12.78
CA ALA A 268 -6.14 -2.59 -13.00
C ALA A 268 -6.55 -3.03 -14.42
N VAL A 269 -5.66 -2.83 -15.41
CA VAL A 269 -5.96 -3.16 -16.82
C VAL A 269 -5.58 -4.60 -17.18
N ILE A 270 -4.45 -5.10 -16.71
CA ILE A 270 -3.87 -6.39 -17.17
C ILE A 270 -4.21 -7.53 -16.21
N ILE A 271 -4.01 -7.32 -14.91
CA ILE A 271 -4.03 -8.39 -13.90
C ILE A 271 -5.46 -8.62 -13.39
N THR A 272 -6.29 -7.57 -13.41
CA THR A 272 -7.66 -7.66 -12.90
C THR A 272 -8.53 -8.55 -13.79
N PRO A 273 -9.27 -9.53 -13.19
CA PRO A 273 -10.22 -10.38 -13.93
C PRO A 273 -11.21 -9.56 -14.75
N SER A 274 -11.68 -10.11 -15.88
CA SER A 274 -12.59 -9.42 -16.81
C SER A 274 -13.83 -8.85 -16.12
N ASP A 275 -14.35 -9.58 -15.14
CA ASP A 275 -15.64 -9.29 -14.51
C ASP A 275 -15.55 -8.17 -13.47
N HIS A 276 -14.33 -7.86 -13.02
CA HIS A 276 -14.02 -6.77 -12.09
C HIS A 276 -13.20 -5.64 -12.75
N ARG A 277 -12.99 -5.71 -14.05
CA ARG A 277 -12.19 -4.71 -14.76
C ARG A 277 -12.97 -3.40 -14.89
N PRO A 278 -12.32 -2.24 -14.64
CA PRO A 278 -12.95 -0.95 -14.87
C PRO A 278 -13.43 -0.77 -16.31
N ASP A 279 -14.49 0.02 -16.50
CA ASP A 279 -15.03 0.35 -17.81
C ASP A 279 -13.96 1.00 -18.71
N ILE A 280 -13.94 0.65 -20.00
CA ILE A 280 -12.98 1.18 -20.96
C ILE A 280 -13.03 2.72 -21.01
N PHE A 281 -14.22 3.32 -20.88
CA PHE A 281 -14.37 4.77 -20.84
C PHE A 281 -13.75 5.37 -19.57
N ALA A 282 -13.91 4.71 -18.43
CA ALA A 282 -13.30 5.13 -17.17
C ALA A 282 -11.78 5.01 -17.20
N ILE A 283 -11.24 3.95 -17.83
CA ILE A 283 -9.80 3.78 -18.06
C ILE A 283 -9.26 4.91 -18.93
N ILE A 284 -9.94 5.25 -20.03
CA ILE A 284 -9.51 6.35 -20.92
C ILE A 284 -9.50 7.69 -20.17
N ILE A 285 -10.55 7.99 -19.39
CA ILE A 285 -10.62 9.20 -18.57
C ILE A 285 -9.44 9.22 -17.58
N ALA A 286 -9.19 8.12 -16.86
CA ALA A 286 -8.08 8.03 -15.92
C ALA A 286 -6.73 8.26 -16.61
N ILE A 287 -6.48 7.65 -17.77
CA ILE A 287 -5.25 7.87 -18.55
C ILE A 287 -5.08 9.34 -18.90
N VAL A 288 -6.13 10.02 -19.38
CA VAL A 288 -6.07 11.45 -19.73
C VAL A 288 -5.67 12.30 -18.52
N PHE A 289 -6.31 12.06 -17.36
CA PHE A 289 -5.98 12.78 -16.13
C PHE A 289 -4.59 12.44 -15.59
N ILE A 290 -4.17 11.17 -15.66
CA ILE A 290 -2.83 10.73 -15.24
C ILE A 290 -1.77 11.41 -16.10
N VAL A 291 -1.93 11.40 -17.43
CA VAL A 291 -1.00 12.00 -18.39
C VAL A 291 -0.94 13.52 -18.20
N PHE A 292 -2.11 14.18 -18.10
CA PHE A 292 -2.19 15.61 -17.85
C PHE A 292 -1.52 16.00 -16.53
N GLY A 293 -1.86 15.31 -15.44
CA GLY A 293 -1.27 15.55 -14.13
C GLY A 293 0.24 15.29 -14.12
N HIS A 294 0.70 14.19 -14.69
CA HIS A 294 2.13 13.91 -14.84
C HIS A 294 2.85 15.00 -15.63
N TYR A 295 2.27 15.47 -16.72
CA TYR A 295 2.85 16.53 -17.55
C TYR A 295 2.99 17.84 -16.74
N VAL A 296 1.93 18.29 -16.06
CA VAL A 296 1.96 19.49 -15.23
C VAL A 296 2.99 19.35 -14.10
N PHE A 297 3.04 18.19 -13.44
CA PHE A 297 4.01 17.90 -12.40
C PHE A 297 5.45 17.96 -12.92
N MET A 298 5.75 17.25 -14.02
CA MET A 298 7.12 17.17 -14.56
C MET A 298 7.59 18.50 -15.12
N LYS A 299 6.67 19.33 -15.65
CA LYS A 299 6.96 20.70 -16.06
C LYS A 299 7.43 21.56 -14.87
N ASP A 300 6.65 21.59 -13.78
CA ASP A 300 7.02 22.34 -12.56
C ASP A 300 8.33 21.79 -11.94
N TYR A 301 8.50 20.47 -11.94
CA TYR A 301 9.68 19.77 -11.45
C TYR A 301 10.95 20.14 -12.24
N HIS A 302 10.88 20.19 -13.58
CA HIS A 302 12.02 20.55 -14.43
C HIS A 302 12.35 22.04 -14.38
N GLU A 303 11.35 22.91 -14.38
CA GLU A 303 11.54 24.37 -14.32
C GLU A 303 12.30 24.81 -13.06
N HIS A 304 12.26 24.00 -11.99
CA HIS A 304 12.85 24.35 -10.69
C HIS A 304 13.85 23.32 -10.15
N HIS A 305 14.38 22.46 -11.03
CA HIS A 305 15.35 21.42 -10.67
C HIS A 305 16.69 21.97 -10.16
N ASN A 306 16.98 23.25 -10.39
CA ASN A 306 18.21 23.92 -9.93
C ASN A 306 18.12 24.52 -8.53
N SER A 307 16.94 24.52 -7.89
CA SER A 307 16.77 24.93 -6.49
C SER A 307 16.44 23.68 -5.66
N THR A 308 17.46 23.09 -5.03
CA THR A 308 17.58 22.09 -3.93
C THR A 308 16.37 21.32 -3.31
N SER A 309 15.14 21.45 -3.79
CA SER A 309 13.92 20.80 -3.31
C SER A 309 12.80 20.94 -4.36
N SER A 310 12.79 20.06 -5.35
CA SER A 310 12.02 20.19 -6.60
C SER A 310 10.50 19.96 -6.50
N ALA A 311 9.91 19.97 -5.30
CA ALA A 311 8.44 19.85 -5.10
C ALA A 311 7.89 20.82 -4.04
N LEU A 312 8.74 21.67 -3.48
CA LEU A 312 8.46 22.46 -2.29
C LEU A 312 8.95 23.88 -2.55
N ILE A 313 8.20 24.89 -2.11
CA ILE A 313 8.67 26.28 -2.18
C ILE A 313 9.79 26.41 -1.14
N PRO A 314 11.05 26.75 -1.50
CA PRO A 314 12.00 27.18 -0.50
C PRO A 314 11.52 28.55 0.01
N THR A 315 10.64 28.55 1.01
CA THR A 315 10.28 29.79 1.69
C THR A 315 11.48 30.22 2.49
N HIS A 316 12.20 31.24 1.99
CA HIS A 316 13.35 31.89 2.62
C HIS A 316 13.12 32.40 4.06
N ALA A 317 11.91 32.24 4.62
CA ALA A 317 11.50 32.72 5.93
C ALA A 317 11.29 31.61 6.98
N GLN A 318 11.34 30.32 6.62
CA GLN A 318 11.12 29.24 7.58
C GLN A 318 12.43 28.56 7.98
N LYS A 319 12.70 28.53 9.29
CA LYS A 319 13.81 27.79 9.88
C LYS A 319 13.65 26.31 9.49
N PRO A 320 14.69 25.65 8.94
CA PRO A 320 14.62 24.23 8.64
C PRO A 320 14.33 23.46 9.94
N VAL A 321 13.31 22.61 9.89
CA VAL A 321 12.91 21.74 11.01
C VAL A 321 14.07 20.82 11.36
N ASN A 322 14.45 20.77 12.64
CA ASN A 322 15.55 19.94 13.10
C ASN A 322 15.26 18.45 12.84
N THR A 323 16.27 17.64 12.54
CA THR A 323 16.13 16.20 12.28
C THR A 323 15.37 15.46 13.38
N HIS A 324 15.67 15.74 14.66
CA HIS A 324 14.94 15.12 15.77
C HIS A 324 13.47 15.51 15.80
N GLU A 325 13.16 16.78 15.50
CA GLU A 325 11.77 17.26 15.41
C GLU A 325 11.02 16.61 14.23
N GLN A 326 11.69 16.33 13.12
CA GLN A 326 11.11 15.58 12.01
C GLN A 326 10.73 14.15 12.44
N TYR A 327 11.60 13.46 13.20
CA TYR A 327 11.28 12.13 13.73
C TYR A 327 10.11 12.16 14.71
N THR A 328 10.08 13.12 15.64
CA THR A 328 8.95 13.28 16.57
C THR A 328 7.62 13.52 15.84
N ARG A 329 7.63 14.33 14.76
CA ARG A 329 6.43 14.55 13.94
C ARG A 329 5.98 13.28 13.23
N ILE A 330 6.92 12.47 12.74
CA ILE A 330 6.62 11.17 12.12
C ILE A 330 6.05 10.20 13.16
N GLU A 331 6.63 10.10 14.35
CA GLU A 331 6.10 9.28 15.45
C GLU A 331 4.70 9.72 15.85
N PHE A 332 4.45 11.03 15.94
CA PHE A 332 3.11 11.57 16.21
C PHE A 332 2.10 11.21 15.11
N LEU A 333 2.52 11.27 13.85
CA LEU A 333 1.70 10.84 12.72
C LEU A 333 1.39 9.33 12.78
N MET A 334 2.38 8.49 13.10
CA MET A 334 2.18 7.05 13.30
C MET A 334 1.20 6.78 14.45
N PHE A 335 1.39 7.46 15.58
CA PHE A 335 0.51 7.37 16.73
C PHE A 335 -0.93 7.76 16.36
N THR A 336 -1.10 8.88 15.67
CA THR A 336 -2.41 9.36 15.22
C THR A 336 -3.09 8.34 14.31
N CYS A 337 -2.37 7.77 13.33
CA CYS A 337 -2.91 6.74 12.45
C CYS A 337 -3.27 5.45 13.19
N LEU A 338 -2.46 5.02 14.16
CA LEU A 338 -2.77 3.84 14.98
C LEU A 338 -4.01 4.09 15.83
N VAL A 339 -4.12 5.25 16.47
CA VAL A 339 -5.30 5.64 17.27
C VAL A 339 -6.55 5.73 16.39
N LEU A 340 -6.48 6.38 15.22
CA LEU A 340 -7.59 6.43 14.27
C LEU A 340 -7.97 5.02 13.82
N GLY A 341 -7.00 4.16 13.49
CA GLY A 341 -7.23 2.76 13.14
C GLY A 341 -7.98 1.99 14.24
N VAL A 342 -7.56 2.15 15.50
CA VAL A 342 -8.22 1.53 16.67
C VAL A 342 -9.63 2.12 16.87
N ILE A 343 -9.79 3.44 16.76
CA ILE A 343 -11.10 4.10 16.87
C ILE A 343 -12.05 3.56 15.81
N PHE A 344 -11.64 3.53 14.54
CA PHE A 344 -12.49 3.00 13.46
C PHE A 344 -12.73 1.50 13.58
N TYR A 345 -11.81 0.73 14.17
CA TYR A 345 -12.03 -0.69 14.45
C TYR A 345 -13.02 -0.92 15.59
N VAL A 346 -12.89 -0.17 16.70
CA VAL A 346 -13.71 -0.30 17.92
C VAL A 346 -15.09 0.32 17.73
N PHE A 347 -15.15 1.52 17.16
CA PHE A 347 -16.37 2.30 16.93
C PHE A 347 -16.97 2.06 15.55
N GLN A 348 -16.52 1.03 14.84
CA GLN A 348 -17.27 0.58 13.69
C GLN A 348 -18.69 0.27 14.15
N PRO A 349 -19.74 0.85 13.55
CA PRO A 349 -21.11 0.63 13.98
C PRO A 349 -21.49 -0.83 13.72
N ARG A 350 -21.14 -1.71 14.66
CA ARG A 350 -21.74 -3.03 14.77
C ARG A 350 -23.10 -2.76 15.38
N VAL A 351 -24.12 -2.55 14.54
CA VAL A 351 -25.49 -2.60 15.03
C VAL A 351 -25.64 -3.98 15.64
N SER A 352 -25.73 -4.05 16.97
CA SER A 352 -25.80 -5.34 17.64
C SER A 352 -27.07 -6.05 17.17
N GLN A 353 -27.08 -7.38 17.10
CA GLN A 353 -28.33 -8.11 16.80
C GLN A 353 -29.45 -7.74 17.78
N ARG A 354 -29.09 -7.33 19.00
CA ARG A 354 -29.99 -6.78 20.01
C ARG A 354 -30.58 -5.42 19.61
N ASP A 355 -29.78 -4.51 19.05
CA ASP A 355 -30.26 -3.22 18.55
C ASP A 355 -31.11 -3.40 17.29
N LEU A 356 -30.72 -4.31 16.39
CA LEU A 356 -31.55 -4.72 15.24
C LEU A 356 -32.90 -5.29 15.67
N GLN A 357 -32.94 -6.13 16.71
CA GLN A 357 -34.19 -6.65 17.29
C GLN A 357 -35.01 -5.54 17.95
N THR A 358 -34.36 -4.63 18.69
CA THR A 358 -35.06 -3.51 19.35
C THR A 358 -35.63 -2.53 18.32
N LEU A 359 -34.91 -2.30 17.22
CA LEU A 359 -35.36 -1.48 16.09
C LEU A 359 -36.42 -2.19 15.24
N SER A 360 -36.43 -3.52 15.16
CA SER A 360 -37.53 -4.28 14.54
C SER A 360 -38.80 -4.23 15.37
N TYR A 361 -38.71 -4.18 16.71
CA TYR A 361 -39.86 -3.95 17.57
C TYR A 361 -40.51 -2.57 17.36
N VAL A 362 -39.74 -1.58 16.89
CA VAL A 362 -40.23 -0.22 16.58
C VAL A 362 -40.58 -0.07 15.08
N GLY A 363 -40.48 -1.14 14.28
CA GLY A 363 -40.79 -1.12 12.84
C GLY A 363 -39.79 -0.33 11.98
N LEU A 364 -38.62 0.02 12.55
CA LEU A 364 -37.56 0.78 11.88
C LEU A 364 -36.51 -0.13 11.21
N ASP A 365 -36.64 -1.45 11.31
CA ASP A 365 -35.66 -2.39 10.75
C ASP A 365 -35.51 -2.25 9.24
N LYS A 366 -36.61 -2.02 8.50
CA LYS A 366 -36.60 -1.83 7.05
C LYS A 366 -35.89 -0.53 6.66
N ILE A 367 -36.02 0.53 7.47
CA ILE A 367 -35.39 1.84 7.19
C ILE A 367 -33.89 1.77 7.51
N ILE A 368 -33.51 1.10 8.59
CA ILE A 368 -32.10 0.95 8.98
C ILE A 368 -31.39 -0.07 8.10
N ARG A 369 -32.05 -1.17 7.71
CA ARG A 369 -31.55 -2.05 6.64
C ARG A 369 -31.40 -1.25 5.34
N ARG A 370 -32.39 -0.44 4.91
CA ARG A 370 -32.25 0.45 3.73
C ARG A 370 -31.10 1.46 3.83
N LEU A 371 -30.74 1.92 5.03
CA LEU A 371 -29.61 2.83 5.27
C LEU A 371 -28.25 2.11 5.37
N LEU A 372 -28.25 0.83 5.72
CA LEU A 372 -27.03 0.01 5.90
C LEU A 372 -26.71 -0.87 4.68
N THR A 373 -27.74 -1.31 3.94
CA THR A 373 -27.64 -1.98 2.64
C THR A 373 -28.21 -1.03 1.60
N PHE A 374 -27.35 -0.24 0.95
CA PHE A 374 -27.69 0.52 -0.26
C PHE A 374 -27.88 -0.45 -1.44
N GLU A 375 -28.91 -1.29 -1.38
CA GLU A 375 -29.27 -2.22 -2.46
C GLU A 375 -30.54 -1.71 -3.16
N PRO A 376 -30.52 -1.48 -4.49
CA PRO A 376 -31.73 -1.11 -5.22
C PRO A 376 -32.65 -2.33 -5.32
N VAL A 377 -33.86 -2.22 -4.77
CA VAL A 377 -34.87 -3.29 -4.82
C VAL A 377 -35.59 -3.28 -6.16
N ASP A 378 -35.66 -4.47 -6.77
CA ASP A 378 -36.50 -4.79 -7.92
C ASP A 378 -37.99 -4.75 -7.52
N LEU A 379 -38.76 -3.87 -8.17
CA LEU A 379 -40.15 -3.53 -7.83
C LEU A 379 -41.18 -4.62 -8.21
N SER A 380 -40.73 -5.77 -8.72
CA SER A 380 -41.59 -6.85 -9.20
C SER A 380 -42.25 -7.70 -8.10
N SER A 381 -41.86 -7.53 -6.83
CA SER A 381 -42.34 -8.35 -5.71
C SER A 381 -43.37 -7.66 -4.79
N ILE A 382 -43.79 -6.42 -5.13
CA ILE A 382 -44.70 -5.65 -4.27
C ILE A 382 -46.19 -5.97 -4.52
N ASP A 383 -46.54 -6.61 -5.65
CA ASP A 383 -47.94 -6.77 -6.03
C ASP A 383 -48.61 -8.10 -5.58
N ASP A 384 -47.88 -9.07 -5.03
CA ASP A 384 -48.45 -10.40 -4.75
C ASP A 384 -48.95 -10.62 -3.30
N GLU A 385 -48.71 -9.68 -2.38
CA GLU A 385 -49.02 -9.91 -0.95
C GLU A 385 -50.30 -9.21 -0.43
N GLN A 386 -51.24 -8.82 -1.31
CA GLN A 386 -52.52 -8.21 -0.92
C GLN A 386 -53.80 -8.91 -1.40
N ALA A 387 -53.72 -10.14 -1.90
CA ALA A 387 -54.89 -10.83 -2.45
C ALA A 387 -55.31 -12.11 -1.72
N HIS A 388 -55.53 -12.09 -0.40
CA HIS A 388 -56.35 -13.13 0.26
C HIS A 388 -57.15 -12.57 1.45
N PRO A 389 -58.48 -12.42 1.34
CA PRO A 389 -59.33 -12.11 2.48
C PRO A 389 -59.58 -13.38 3.31
N HIS A 390 -59.56 -13.20 4.63
CA HIS A 390 -59.92 -14.19 5.65
C HIS A 390 -61.20 -14.97 5.32
N GLN A 391 -61.14 -16.30 5.42
CA GLN A 391 -62.30 -17.13 5.71
C GLN A 391 -62.04 -17.94 6.98
N LEU A 392 -62.85 -17.67 8.00
CA LEU A 392 -63.03 -18.49 9.20
C LEU A 392 -64.12 -19.53 8.93
N PRO A 393 -64.04 -20.70 9.58
CA PRO A 393 -65.16 -21.20 10.37
C PRO A 393 -64.95 -20.98 11.88
#